data_AF-A0AAP0MY98-F1
#
_entry.id   AF-A0AAP0MY98-F1
#
_cell.length_a   1.000
_cell.length_b   1.000
_cell.length_c   1.000
_cell.angle_alpha   90.00
_cell.angle_beta   90.00
_cell.angle_gamma   90.00
#
_symmetry.space_group_name_H-M   'P 1'
#
loop_
_entity.id
_entity.type
_entity.pdbx_description
1 polymer ?
#
loop_
_entity_poly.entity_id
_entity_poly.type
_entity_poly.pdbx_seq_one_letter_code
_entity_poly.pdbx_strand_id
1 'polypeptide(L)'
;MAAPSPREENVYMAKLAEQAEWYEEMVQYMEKVVISTSTSEEPPLRRLQERHRRTARLLEYRSKIEAELTEICGGILKLLDQKLVPTAAAADSKVFYLKMKGDYLLRFKIVCLLDCPCVSSLFLFF
;
A
#
# COMPACT_ATOMS: atom_id res chain seq x y z
N MET A 1 -26.66 -41.11 -3.08
CA MET A 1 -25.29 -41.05 -3.63
C MET A 1 -24.55 -39.91 -2.95
N ALA A 2 -23.43 -40.17 -2.28
CA ALA A 2 -22.56 -39.10 -1.78
C ALA A 2 -21.88 -38.42 -2.98
N ALA A 3 -21.80 -37.09 -2.98
CA ALA A 3 -21.03 -36.37 -4.00
C ALA A 3 -19.54 -36.73 -3.83
N PRO A 4 -18.81 -37.02 -4.92
CA PRO A 4 -17.39 -37.33 -4.84
C PRO A 4 -16.65 -36.12 -4.25
N SER A 5 -15.72 -36.38 -3.33
CA SER A 5 -14.92 -35.33 -2.73
C SER A 5 -13.99 -34.72 -3.79
N PRO A 6 -13.63 -33.42 -3.68
CA PRO A 6 -12.74 -32.77 -4.64
C PRO A 6 -11.37 -33.47 -4.74
N ARG A 7 -10.96 -34.20 -3.70
CA ARG A 7 -9.76 -35.04 -3.72
C ARG A 7 -9.91 -36.23 -4.66
N GLU A 8 -11.05 -36.93 -4.62
CA GLU A 8 -11.32 -38.08 -5.46
C GLU A 8 -11.42 -37.69 -6.93
N GLU A 9 -12.00 -36.52 -7.22
CA GLU A 9 -12.06 -35.95 -8.56
C GLU A 9 -10.67 -35.61 -9.11
N ASN A 10 -9.81 -34.97 -8.30
CA ASN A 10 -8.43 -34.67 -8.72
C ASN A 10 -7.58 -35.93 -8.93
N VAL A 11 -7.76 -36.97 -8.10
CA VAL A 11 -7.10 -38.28 -8.30
C VAL A 11 -7.58 -38.94 -9.59
N TYR A 12 -8.87 -38.83 -9.92
CA TYR A 12 -9.42 -39.36 -11.16
C TYR A 12 -8.83 -38.67 -12.39
N MET A 13 -8.77 -37.33 -12.37
CA MET A 13 -8.18 -36.55 -13.47
C MET A 13 -6.68 -36.83 -13.64
N ALA A 14 -5.93 -37.02 -12.56
CA ALA A 14 -4.52 -37.42 -12.63
C ALA A 14 -4.33 -38.77 -13.33
N LYS A 15 -5.21 -39.74 -13.07
CA LYS A 15 -5.18 -41.05 -13.76
C LYS A 15 -5.51 -40.93 -15.24
N LEU A 16 -6.48 -40.09 -15.62
CA LEU A 16 -6.79 -39.85 -17.03
C LEU A 16 -5.62 -39.18 -17.76
N ALA A 17 -4.95 -38.22 -17.13
CA ALA A 17 -3.76 -37.56 -17.68
C ALA A 17 -2.58 -38.53 -17.85
N GLU A 18 -2.41 -39.49 -16.93
CA GLU A 18 -1.43 -40.57 -17.08
C GLU A 18 -1.74 -41.47 -18.29
N GLN A 19 -3.00 -41.85 -18.49
CA GLN A 19 -3.43 -42.64 -19.65
C GLN A 19 -3.25 -41.88 -20.97
N ALA A 20 -3.27 -40.55 -20.94
CA ALA A 20 -3.06 -39.68 -22.09
C ALA A 20 -1.59 -39.28 -22.31
N GLU A 21 -0.67 -39.78 -21.47
CA GLU A 21 0.76 -39.41 -21.47
C GLU A 21 1.00 -37.88 -21.31
N TRP A 22 0.04 -37.16 -20.71
CA TRP A 22 0.11 -35.73 -20.44
C TRP A 22 0.68 -35.47 -19.04
N TYR A 23 1.98 -35.71 -18.91
CA TYR A 23 2.70 -35.67 -17.63
C TYR A 23 2.65 -34.29 -16.95
N GLU A 24 2.63 -33.19 -17.70
CA GLU A 24 2.52 -31.84 -17.12
C GLU A 24 1.19 -31.64 -16.38
N GLU A 25 0.08 -32.12 -16.94
CA GLU A 25 -1.24 -31.99 -16.31
C GLU A 25 -1.40 -32.95 -15.13
N MET A 26 -0.86 -34.18 -15.24
CA MET A 26 -0.82 -35.15 -14.14
C MET A 26 -0.13 -34.56 -12.89
N VAL A 27 1.00 -33.87 -13.06
CA VAL A 27 1.74 -33.23 -11.95
C VAL A 27 0.88 -32.16 -11.29
N GLN A 28 0.17 -31.33 -12.07
CA GLN A 28 -0.71 -30.30 -11.52
C GLN A 28 -1.88 -30.89 -10.72
N TYR A 29 -2.48 -31.99 -11.17
CA TYR A 29 -3.54 -32.65 -10.42
C TYR A 29 -2.99 -33.30 -9.13
N MET A 30 -1.80 -33.90 -9.18
CA MET A 30 -1.15 -34.48 -8.01
C MET A 30 -0.77 -33.42 -6.96
N GLU A 31 -0.30 -32.25 -7.41
CA GLU A 31 -0.06 -31.09 -6.54
C GLU A 31 -1.35 -30.62 -5.89
N LYS A 32 -2.47 -30.53 -6.64
CA LYS A 32 -3.79 -30.18 -6.09
C LYS A 32 -4.29 -31.18 -5.06
N VAL A 33 -4.01 -32.48 -5.23
CA VAL A 33 -4.33 -33.53 -4.24
C VAL A 33 -3.55 -33.29 -2.94
N VAL A 34 -2.25 -33.01 -3.02
CA VAL A 34 -1.42 -32.67 -1.84
C VAL A 34 -1.92 -31.41 -1.16
N ILE A 35 -2.20 -30.36 -1.93
CA ILE A 35 -2.71 -29.08 -1.44
C ILE A 35 -4.07 -29.24 -0.75
N SER A 36 -4.94 -30.11 -1.26
CA SER A 36 -6.25 -30.40 -0.65
C SER A 36 -6.14 -31.09 0.72
N THR A 37 -5.03 -31.79 0.98
CA THR A 37 -4.72 -32.37 2.30
C THR A 37 -3.98 -31.40 3.23
N SER A 38 -3.40 -30.32 2.68
CA SER A 38 -2.62 -29.33 3.39
C SER A 38 -3.28 -27.94 3.33
N THR A 39 -4.38 -27.74 4.05
CA THR A 39 -4.71 -26.40 4.54
C THR A 39 -3.58 -25.92 5.46
N SER A 40 -2.49 -25.33 4.95
CA SER A 40 -1.53 -24.42 5.66
C SER A 40 -0.13 -24.22 5.05
N GLU A 41 0.21 -24.65 3.83
CA GLU A 41 1.50 -24.25 3.21
C GLU A 41 1.32 -23.58 1.85
N GLU A 42 1.17 -22.25 1.88
CA GLU A 42 1.23 -21.41 0.69
C GLU A 42 2.66 -21.28 0.16
N PRO A 43 2.87 -21.30 -1.18
CA PRO A 43 4.16 -20.99 -1.79
C PRO A 43 4.70 -19.64 -1.29
N PRO A 44 6.01 -19.48 -1.01
CA PRO A 44 6.60 -18.23 -0.52
C PRO A 44 6.27 -17.01 -1.39
N LEU A 45 6.13 -17.24 -2.69
CA LEU A 45 5.81 -16.23 -3.69
C LEU A 45 4.40 -15.64 -3.53
N ARG A 46 3.39 -16.46 -3.17
CA ARG A 46 2.01 -15.98 -2.95
C ARG A 46 1.92 -15.11 -1.69
N ARG A 47 2.65 -15.46 -0.63
CA ARG A 47 2.74 -14.64 0.60
C ARG A 47 3.41 -13.29 0.34
N LEU A 48 4.45 -13.26 -0.49
CA LEU A 48 5.09 -12.02 -0.94
C LEU A 48 4.14 -11.15 -1.77
N GLN A 49 3.42 -11.72 -2.73
CA GLN A 49 2.42 -10.98 -3.52
C GLN A 49 1.30 -10.41 -2.66
N GLU A 50 0.80 -11.16 -1.68
CA GLU A 50 -0.24 -10.69 -0.77
C GLU A 50 0.29 -9.56 0.14
N ARG A 51 1.56 -9.65 0.60
CA ARG A 51 2.22 -8.52 1.29
C ARG A 51 2.33 -7.30 0.40
N HIS A 52 2.79 -7.45 -0.85
CA HIS A 52 2.86 -6.34 -1.80
C HIS A 52 1.49 -5.72 -2.06
N ARG A 53 0.43 -6.54 -2.19
CA ARG A 53 -0.94 -6.06 -2.40
C ARG A 53 -1.52 -5.34 -1.18
N ARG A 54 -1.17 -5.78 0.03
CA ARG A 54 -1.54 -5.09 1.28
C ARG A 54 -0.80 -3.77 1.40
N THR A 55 0.51 -3.77 1.16
CA THR A 55 1.33 -2.54 1.17
C THR A 55 0.86 -1.55 0.10
N ALA A 56 0.54 -2.00 -1.12
CA ALA A 56 0.03 -1.13 -2.18
C ALA A 56 -1.27 -0.43 -1.79
N ARG A 57 -2.22 -1.16 -1.18
CA ARG A 57 -3.47 -0.56 -0.67
C ARG A 57 -3.21 0.46 0.44
N LEU A 58 -2.30 0.16 1.36
CA LEU A 58 -1.93 1.09 2.45
C LEU A 58 -1.26 2.36 1.91
N LEU A 59 -0.41 2.24 0.89
CA LEU A 59 0.23 3.40 0.24
C LEU A 59 -0.79 4.27 -0.49
N GLU A 60 -1.78 3.67 -1.17
CA GLU A 60 -2.85 4.43 -1.82
C GLU A 60 -3.69 5.21 -0.79
N TYR A 61 -4.04 4.59 0.34
CA TYR A 61 -4.74 5.27 1.43
C TYR A 61 -3.91 6.40 2.05
N ARG A 62 -2.61 6.17 2.24
CA ARG A 62 -1.67 7.19 2.72
C ARG A 62 -1.63 8.40 1.78
N SER A 63 -1.53 8.16 0.47
CA SER A 63 -1.49 9.22 -0.54
C SER A 63 -2.76 10.08 -0.55
N LYS A 64 -3.95 9.46 -0.39
CA LYS A 64 -5.23 10.20 -0.28
C LYS A 64 -5.23 11.13 0.94
N ILE A 65 -4.81 10.62 2.10
CA ILE A 65 -4.74 11.41 3.34
C ILE A 65 -3.74 12.57 3.21
N GLU A 66 -2.60 12.34 2.58
CA GLU A 66 -1.57 13.36 2.36
C GLU A 66 -2.03 14.45 1.38
N ALA A 67 -2.81 14.08 0.36
CA ALA A 67 -3.41 15.03 -0.57
C ALA A 67 -4.43 15.94 0.14
N GLU A 68 -5.33 15.37 0.94
CA GLU A 68 -6.32 16.15 1.72
C GLU A 68 -5.64 17.08 2.72
N LEU A 69 -4.63 16.58 3.44
CA LEU A 69 -3.84 17.40 4.37
C LEU A 69 -3.13 18.56 3.66
N THR A 70 -2.57 18.30 2.48
CA THR A 70 -1.93 19.32 1.64
C THR A 70 -2.91 20.41 1.22
N GLU A 71 -4.10 20.03 0.79
CA GLU A 71 -5.14 20.98 0.38
C GLU A 71 -5.56 21.87 1.54
N ILE A 72 -5.85 21.27 2.70
CA ILE A 72 -6.25 21.99 3.92
C ILE A 72 -5.14 22.95 4.36
N CYS A 73 -3.89 22.48 4.46
CA CYS A 73 -2.77 23.31 4.84
C CYS A 73 -2.52 24.45 3.83
N GLY A 74 -2.65 24.18 2.53
CA GLY A 74 -2.54 25.19 1.48
C GLY A 74 -3.63 26.27 1.58
N GLY A 75 -4.86 25.89 1.93
CA GLY A 75 -5.95 26.83 2.21
C GLY A 75 -5.65 27.74 3.39
N ILE A 76 -5.18 27.17 4.50
CA ILE A 76 -4.82 27.93 5.72
C ILE A 76 -3.68 28.90 5.44
N LEU A 77 -2.64 28.46 4.72
CA LEU A 77 -1.51 29.31 4.35
C LEU A 77 -1.94 30.50 3.49
N LYS A 78 -2.85 30.29 2.51
CA LYS A 78 -3.40 31.38 1.70
C LYS A 78 -4.18 32.39 2.53
N LEU A 79 -5.00 31.93 3.49
CA LEU A 79 -5.75 32.81 4.38
C LEU A 79 -4.81 33.62 5.30
N LEU A 80 -3.76 32.99 5.83
CA LEU A 80 -2.76 33.65 6.65
C LEU A 80 -2.05 34.76 5.87
N ASP A 81 -1.58 34.48 4.65
CA ASP A 81 -0.81 35.44 3.86
C ASP A 81 -1.66 36.58 3.26
N GLN A 82 -2.90 36.29 2.84
CA GLN A 82 -3.74 37.28 2.16
C GLN A 82 -4.52 38.18 3.12
N LYS A 83 -4.89 37.67 4.31
CA LYS A 83 -5.80 38.39 5.22
C LYS A 83 -5.15 38.69 6.57
N LEU A 84 -4.56 37.70 7.22
CA LEU A 84 -4.19 37.83 8.63
C LEU A 84 -2.86 38.58 8.84
N VAL A 85 -1.84 38.28 8.05
CA VAL A 85 -0.54 38.98 8.09
C VAL A 85 -0.64 40.46 7.70
N PRO A 86 -1.36 40.87 6.64
CA PRO A 86 -1.47 42.28 6.27
C PRO A 86 -2.45 43.09 7.15
N THR A 87 -3.44 42.45 7.78
CA THR A 87 -4.41 43.13 8.66
C THR A 87 -3.89 43.32 10.09
N ALA A 88 -2.87 42.56 10.50
CA ALA A 88 -2.28 42.65 11.83
C ALA A 88 -1.50 43.97 12.02
N ALA A 89 -2.12 44.95 12.69
CA ALA A 89 -1.48 46.21 13.05
C ALA A 89 -0.52 46.09 14.25
N ALA A 90 -0.78 45.16 15.18
CA ALA A 90 0.05 44.92 16.35
C ALA A 90 1.18 43.90 16.06
N ALA A 91 2.40 44.21 16.51
CA ALA A 91 3.58 43.39 16.27
C ALA A 91 3.44 41.97 16.87
N ASP A 92 2.82 41.85 18.05
CA ASP A 92 2.62 40.57 18.74
C ASP A 92 1.69 39.62 17.97
N SER A 93 0.62 40.16 17.38
CA SER A 93 -0.30 39.39 16.52
C SER A 93 0.41 38.91 15.25
N LYS A 94 1.30 39.72 14.69
CA LYS A 94 2.09 39.34 13.50
C LYS A 94 3.06 38.20 13.79
N VAL A 95 3.72 38.21 14.95
CA VAL A 95 4.60 37.11 15.39
C VAL A 95 3.79 35.82 15.58
N PHE A 96 2.58 35.91 16.14
CA PHE A 96 1.69 34.76 16.30
C PHE A 96 1.30 34.12 14.95
N TYR A 97 0.89 34.93 13.96
CA TYR A 97 0.55 34.41 12.62
C TYR A 97 1.76 33.82 11.88
N LEU A 98 2.95 34.42 12.04
CA LEU A 98 4.19 33.90 11.45
C LEU A 98 4.62 32.57 12.10
N LYS A 99 4.44 32.43 13.42
CA LYS A 99 4.66 31.15 14.12
C LYS A 99 3.75 30.06 13.57
N MET A 100 2.44 30.34 13.48
CA MET A 100 1.49 29.40 12.87
C MET A 100 1.84 29.06 11.42
N LYS A 101 2.27 30.03 10.62
CA LYS A 101 2.74 29.79 9.25
C LYS A 101 3.93 28.81 9.22
N GLY A 102 4.87 28.93 10.16
CA GLY A 102 5.99 28.00 10.32
C GLY A 102 5.54 26.58 10.66
N ASP A 103 4.57 26.43 11.57
CA ASP A 103 4.03 25.12 11.97
C ASP A 103 3.36 24.38 10.78
N TYR A 104 2.58 25.10 9.96
CA TYR A 104 1.95 24.53 8.76
C TYR A 104 2.96 24.22 7.64
N LEU A 105 3.98 25.07 7.46
CA LEU A 105 5.04 24.83 6.47
C LEU A 105 5.95 23.66 6.85
N LEU A 106 6.26 23.48 8.13
CA LEU A 106 7.07 22.35 8.60
C LEU A 106 6.35 21.02 8.39
N ARG A 107 5.04 20.96 8.71
CA ARG A 107 4.18 19.79 8.47
C ARG A 107 4.11 19.46 6.98
N PHE A 108 3.93 20.48 6.14
CA PHE A 108 3.88 20.33 4.69
C PHE A 108 5.22 19.85 4.10
N LYS A 109 6.33 20.43 4.57
CA LYS A 109 7.69 20.04 4.17
C LYS A 109 8.00 18.59 4.54
N ILE A 110 7.63 18.13 5.74
CA ILE A 110 7.88 16.76 6.20
C ILE A 110 7.11 15.74 5.35
N VAL A 111 5.83 16.01 5.06
CA VAL A 111 5.02 15.13 4.20
C VAL A 111 5.62 15.07 2.78
N CYS A 112 5.93 16.22 2.17
CA CYS A 112 6.55 16.21 0.84
C CYS A 112 7.98 15.64 0.80
N LEU A 113 8.74 15.65 1.91
CA LEU A 113 10.08 15.06 1.98
C LEU A 113 10.05 13.53 2.13
N LEU A 114 9.01 12.96 2.76
CA LEU A 114 8.87 11.50 2.86
C LEU A 114 8.40 10.85 1.55
N ASP A 115 7.68 11.57 0.70
CA ASP A 115 7.16 11.06 -0.59
C ASP A 115 7.97 11.51 -1.82
N CYS A 116 9.00 12.34 -1.62
CA CYS A 116 9.94 12.68 -2.69
C CYS A 116 10.95 11.56 -2.92
N PRO A 117 10.96 10.88 -4.09
CA PRO A 117 12.03 9.93 -4.45
C PRO A 117 13.41 10.62 -4.57
N CYS A 118 13.44 11.95 -4.58
CA CYS A 118 14.64 12.76 -4.64
C CYS A 118 15.43 12.81 -3.32
N VAL A 119 14.76 12.65 -2.16
CA VAL A 119 15.42 12.77 -0.83
C VAL A 119 15.94 11.44 -0.32
N SER A 120 15.35 10.32 -0.78
CA SER A 120 15.86 8.97 -0.48
C SER A 120 17.25 8.71 -1.07
N SER A 121 17.64 9.40 -2.16
CA SER A 121 19.02 9.38 -2.65
C SER A 121 19.99 10.23 -1.82
N LEU A 122 19.50 11.23 -1.07
CA LEU A 122 20.36 12.13 -0.29
C LEU A 122 20.64 11.61 1.13
N PHE A 123 19.77 10.75 1.66
CA PHE A 123 19.92 10.12 3.00
C PHE A 123 20.80 8.86 3.01
N LEU A 124 21.22 8.35 1.84
CA LEU A 124 22.16 7.22 1.71
C LEU A 124 23.63 7.67 1.55
N PHE A 125 23.89 8.98 1.57
CA PHE A 125 25.21 9.57 1.38
C PHE A 125 25.75 10.35 2.60
N PHE A 126 25.09 10.24 3.75
CA PHE A 126 25.56 10.78 5.04
C PHE A 126 25.34 9.72 6.13
#